data_AF-A0A5J4UDF5-F1
#
_entry.id   AF-A0A5J4UDF5-F1
#
_cell.length_a   1.000
_cell.length_b   1.000
_cell.length_c   1.000
_cell.angle_alpha   90.00
_cell.angle_beta   90.00
_cell.angle_gamma   90.00
#
_symmetry.space_group_name_H-M   'P 1'
#
loop_
_entity.id
_entity.type
_entity.pdbx_description
1 polymer ?
#
loop_
_entity_poly.entity_id
_entity_poly.type
_entity_poly.pdbx_seq_one_letter_code
_entity_poly.pdbx_strand_id
1 'polypeptide(L)'
;DISQFNPTLIQMTEAKKQLINVIRSPVDDVIMEHNEQFKQGIPIALVNQYKPQNWLLKTYKNAMVHKCEEQRIYVNGIRTRMYVLNKDQQSYYDKMMNEEDTETSNANYQKQKKTIEDDGLIEQVVQETKDE
;
A
#
# COMPACT_ATOMS: atom_id res chain seq x y z
N ASP A 1 15.23 33.82 5.90
CA ASP A 1 13.75 33.79 5.84
C ASP A 1 13.34 32.35 5.56
N ILE A 2 12.57 31.75 6.46
CA ILE A 2 12.20 30.32 6.43
C ILE A 2 10.84 30.11 5.75
N SER A 3 10.15 31.20 5.41
CA SER A 3 8.80 31.21 4.83
C SER A 3 8.72 30.56 3.44
N GLN A 4 9.85 30.38 2.75
CA GLN A 4 9.92 29.71 1.44
C GLN A 4 10.19 28.20 1.54
N PHE A 5 10.48 27.67 2.73
CA PHE A 5 10.68 26.24 2.89
C PHE A 5 9.33 25.54 2.86
N ASN A 6 9.02 24.88 1.73
CA ASN A 6 7.87 24.00 1.61
C ASN A 6 8.33 22.56 1.87
N PRO A 7 8.07 22.00 3.07
CA PRO A 7 8.47 20.63 3.40
C PRO A 7 7.81 19.58 2.51
N THR A 8 6.72 19.93 1.82
CA THR A 8 6.03 19.04 0.85
C THR A 8 6.84 18.86 -0.45
N LEU A 9 7.78 19.76 -0.76
CA LEU A 9 8.61 19.72 -1.98
C LEU A 9 9.97 19.02 -1.77
N ILE A 10 10.17 18.32 -0.64
CA ILE A 10 11.43 17.60 -0.39
C ILE A 10 11.59 16.48 -1.41
N GLN A 11 12.53 16.67 -2.34
CA GLN A 11 12.90 15.72 -3.38
C GLN A 11 13.22 14.34 -2.79
N MET A 12 12.83 13.29 -3.50
CA MET A 12 13.02 11.90 -3.08
C MET A 12 14.47 11.44 -3.30
N THR A 13 15.36 11.83 -2.38
CA THR A 13 16.78 11.46 -2.44
C THR A 13 17.04 10.03 -1.97
N GLU A 14 18.18 9.45 -2.36
CA GLU A 14 18.61 8.12 -1.91
C GLU A 14 18.67 8.01 -0.38
N ALA A 15 19.12 9.08 0.31
CA ALA A 15 19.10 9.16 1.76
C ALA A 15 17.68 9.13 2.34
N LYS A 16 16.70 9.79 1.69
CA LYS A 16 15.29 9.74 2.08
C LYS A 16 14.71 8.34 1.91
N LYS A 17 15.06 7.63 0.82
CA LYS A 17 14.69 6.22 0.58
C LYS A 17 15.25 5.28 1.67
N GLN A 18 16.53 5.42 1.98
CA GLN A 18 17.18 4.64 3.04
C GLN A 18 16.52 4.88 4.40
N LEU A 19 16.23 6.15 4.73
CA LEU A 19 15.58 6.49 5.99
C LEU A 19 14.16 5.90 6.09
N ILE A 20 13.36 5.98 5.02
CA ILE A 20 12.04 5.35 4.96
C ILE A 20 12.14 3.83 5.15
N ASN A 21 13.10 3.19 4.50
CA ASN A 21 13.32 1.75 4.64
C ASN A 21 13.74 1.36 6.07
N VAL A 22 14.51 2.20 6.76
CA VAL A 22 14.90 1.98 8.16
C VAL A 22 13.71 2.14 9.12
N ILE A 23 12.77 3.03 8.81
CA ILE A 23 11.59 3.30 9.65
C ILE A 23 10.49 2.26 9.40
N ARG A 24 10.48 1.61 8.23
CA ARG A 24 9.50 0.60 7.83
C ARG A 24 9.65 -0.67 8.68
N SER A 25 8.57 -1.03 9.37
CA SER A 25 8.51 -2.26 10.14
C SER A 25 8.03 -3.43 9.27
N PRO A 26 8.33 -4.69 9.65
CA PRO A 26 7.80 -5.86 8.95
C PRO A 26 6.27 -5.94 8.91
N VAL A 27 5.57 -5.25 9.82
CA VAL A 27 4.12 -5.13 9.78
C VAL A 27 3.66 -4.17 8.69
N ASP A 28 4.41 -3.10 8.44
CA ASP A 28 4.12 -2.16 7.36
C ASP A 28 4.19 -2.87 6.00
N ASP A 29 5.16 -3.79 5.80
CA ASP A 29 5.25 -4.62 4.59
C ASP A 29 3.96 -5.42 4.33
N VAL A 30 3.51 -6.16 5.34
CA VAL A 30 2.29 -6.98 5.25
C VAL A 30 1.06 -6.11 5.00
N ILE A 31 0.99 -4.94 5.63
CA ILE A 31 -0.13 -4.02 5.44
C ILE A 31 -0.13 -3.44 4.03
N MET A 32 1.03 -3.07 3.48
CA MET A 32 1.12 -2.58 2.11
C MET A 32 0.77 -3.64 1.07
N GLU A 33 1.23 -4.87 1.24
CA GLU A 33 0.90 -5.99 0.34
C GLU A 33 -0.61 -6.30 0.32
N HIS A 34 -1.30 -6.12 1.45
CA HIS A 34 -2.71 -6.44 1.62
C HIS A 34 -3.58 -5.21 1.95
N ASN A 35 -3.19 -4.01 1.50
CA ASN A 35 -3.77 -2.74 1.95
C ASN A 35 -5.29 -2.68 1.82
N GLU A 36 -5.83 -3.00 0.64
CA GLU A 36 -7.28 -3.00 0.40
C GLU A 36 -8.03 -4.00 1.30
N GLN A 37 -7.45 -5.17 1.57
CA GLN A 37 -8.04 -6.16 2.47
C GLN A 37 -8.04 -5.66 3.92
N PHE A 38 -7.00 -4.93 4.33
CA PHE A 38 -6.94 -4.31 5.65
C PHE A 38 -7.92 -3.13 5.81
N LYS A 39 -8.20 -2.37 4.76
CA LYS A 39 -9.24 -1.32 4.77
C LYS A 39 -10.65 -1.91 4.90
N GLN A 40 -10.92 -3.00 4.17
CA GLN A 40 -12.23 -3.69 4.18
C GLN A 40 -12.42 -4.55 5.44
N GLY A 41 -11.32 -5.05 6.00
CA GLY A 41 -11.29 -5.98 7.11
C GLY A 41 -10.75 -7.34 6.68
N ILE A 42 -9.71 -7.80 7.36
CA ILE A 42 -9.04 -9.08 7.07
C ILE A 42 -9.09 -10.00 8.30
N PRO A 43 -9.38 -11.31 8.15
CA PRO A 43 -9.42 -12.23 9.29
C PRO A 43 -8.08 -12.29 10.04
N ILE A 44 -8.11 -12.19 11.37
CA ILE A 44 -6.89 -12.28 12.19
C ILE A 44 -6.16 -13.62 11.99
N ALA A 45 -6.91 -14.70 11.74
CA ALA A 45 -6.35 -16.02 11.47
C ALA A 45 -5.49 -16.04 10.20
N LEU A 46 -5.86 -15.26 9.18
CA LEU A 46 -5.09 -15.12 7.94
C LEU A 46 -3.85 -14.24 8.19
N VAL A 47 -4.04 -13.08 8.83
CA VAL A 47 -2.93 -12.15 9.15
C VAL A 47 -1.82 -12.82 9.96
N ASN A 48 -2.16 -13.71 10.89
CA ASN A 48 -1.16 -14.45 11.67
C ASN A 48 -0.21 -15.32 10.82
N GLN A 49 -0.62 -15.71 9.61
CA GLN A 49 0.18 -16.50 8.67
C GLN A 49 1.24 -15.64 7.97
N TYR A 50 1.02 -14.33 7.85
CA TYR A 50 1.97 -13.37 7.27
C TYR A 50 3.05 -12.90 8.26
N LYS A 51 3.01 -13.41 9.49
CA LYS A 51 4.00 -13.10 10.53
C LYS A 51 5.41 -13.47 10.05
N PRO A 52 6.40 -12.55 10.12
CA PRO A 52 7.80 -12.86 9.85
C PRO A 52 8.30 -14.04 10.69
N GLN A 53 9.15 -14.90 10.11
CA GLN A 53 9.61 -16.13 10.75
C GLN A 53 10.34 -15.86 12.08
N ASN A 54 11.12 -14.79 12.14
CA ASN A 54 11.91 -14.36 13.30
C ASN A 54 11.09 -13.68 14.41
N TRP A 55 9.79 -13.46 14.22
CA TRP A 55 8.93 -12.80 15.21
C TRP A 55 8.10 -13.82 16.00
N LEU A 56 7.94 -13.58 17.30
CA LEU A 56 6.94 -14.27 18.10
C LEU A 56 5.53 -13.77 17.72
N LEU A 57 4.54 -14.68 17.70
CA LEU A 57 3.16 -14.32 17.34
C LEU A 57 2.58 -13.24 18.26
N LYS A 58 2.94 -13.25 19.54
CA LYS A 58 2.53 -12.22 20.50
C LYS A 58 3.06 -10.84 20.12
N THR A 59 4.35 -10.75 19.77
CA THR A 59 4.99 -9.50 19.33
C THR A 59 4.34 -8.95 18.07
N TYR A 60 4.08 -9.83 17.10
CA TYR A 60 3.42 -9.44 15.86
C TYR A 60 2.00 -8.91 16.10
N LYS A 61 1.18 -9.62 16.90
CA LYS A 61 -0.16 -9.15 17.27
C LYS A 61 -0.14 -7.81 18.00
N ASN A 62 0.82 -7.60 18.89
CA ASN A 62 1.00 -6.33 19.59
C ASN A 62 1.32 -5.18 18.61
N ALA A 63 2.15 -5.43 17.60
CA ALA A 63 2.42 -4.43 16.58
C ALA A 63 1.19 -4.17 15.69
N MET A 64 0.43 -5.20 15.32
CA MET A 64 -0.80 -5.06 14.53
C MET A 64 -1.86 -4.20 15.22
N VAL A 65 -2.06 -4.33 16.54
CA VAL A 65 -3.08 -3.53 17.27
C VAL A 65 -2.74 -2.05 17.37
N HIS A 66 -1.49 -1.65 17.13
CA HIS A 66 -1.14 -0.23 17.00
C HIS A 66 -1.53 0.35 15.63
N LYS A 67 -1.74 -0.51 14.63
CA LYS A 67 -2.06 -0.13 13.26
C LYS A 67 -3.54 -0.34 12.91
N CYS A 68 -4.15 -1.35 13.53
CA CYS A 68 -5.49 -1.81 13.23
C CYS A 68 -6.36 -1.85 14.49
N GLU A 69 -7.66 -1.69 14.29
CA GLU A 69 -8.69 -2.03 15.26
C GLU A 69 -9.11 -3.48 15.07
N GLU A 70 -9.37 -4.17 16.17
CA GLU A 70 -9.96 -5.50 16.13
C GLU A 70 -11.49 -5.39 16.16
N GLN A 71 -12.14 -5.95 15.14
CA GLN A 71 -13.58 -6.08 15.07
C GLN A 71 -14.01 -7.54 15.19
N ARG A 72 -15.20 -7.77 15.74
CA ARG A 72 -15.81 -9.10 15.86
C ARG A 72 -17.11 -9.12 15.08
N ILE A 73 -17.09 -9.74 13.91
CA ILE A 73 -18.25 -9.79 13.01
C ILE A 73 -18.71 -11.23 12.78
N TYR A 74 -19.96 -11.39 12.34
CA TYR A 74 -20.47 -12.69 11.90
C TYR A 74 -20.29 -12.80 10.39
N VAL A 75 -19.49 -13.75 9.95
CA VAL A 75 -19.34 -14.12 8.53
C VAL A 75 -19.91 -15.51 8.38
N ASN A 76 -20.94 -15.68 7.55
CA ASN A 76 -21.62 -16.97 7.34
C ASN A 76 -22.10 -17.64 8.64
N GLY A 77 -22.58 -16.86 9.60
CA GLY A 77 -23.02 -17.35 10.92
C GLY A 77 -21.88 -17.66 11.90
N ILE A 78 -20.62 -17.55 11.49
CA ILE A 78 -19.44 -17.79 12.34
C ILE A 78 -18.89 -16.46 12.83
N ARG A 79 -18.75 -16.33 14.15
CA ARG A 79 -18.13 -15.15 14.77
C ARG A 79 -16.62 -15.14 14.49
N THR A 80 -16.20 -14.22 13.64
CA THR A 80 -14.81 -14.08 13.19
C THR A 80 -14.21 -12.77 13.71
N ARG A 81 -12.95 -12.83 14.14
CA ARG A 81 -12.18 -11.64 14.52
C ARG A 81 -11.45 -11.12 13.29
N MET A 82 -11.58 -9.84 13.02
CA MET A 82 -10.95 -9.18 11.87
C MET A 82 -10.10 -8.00 12.32
N TYR A 83 -9.01 -7.73 11.60
CA TYR A 83 -8.30 -6.47 11.68
C TYR A 83 -8.83 -5.52 10.62
N VAL A 84 -9.10 -4.29 11.01
CA VAL A 84 -9.42 -3.18 10.12
C VAL A 84 -8.42 -2.06 10.40
N LEU A 85 -7.79 -1.50 9.36
CA LEU A 85 -6.86 -0.38 9.54
C LEU A 85 -7.54 0.80 10.24
N ASN A 86 -6.84 1.39 11.21
CA ASN A 86 -7.30 2.63 11.82
C ASN A 86 -7.35 3.74 10.77
N LYS A 87 -8.31 4.66 10.89
CA LYS A 87 -8.57 5.69 9.85
C LYS A 87 -7.35 6.58 9.57
N ASP A 88 -6.57 6.90 10.59
CA ASP A 88 -5.31 7.63 10.48
C ASP A 88 -4.25 6.83 9.73
N GLN A 89 -4.19 5.51 9.97
CA GLN A 89 -3.28 4.61 9.29
C GLN A 89 -3.67 4.39 7.82
N GLN A 90 -4.97 4.35 7.49
CA GLN A 90 -5.43 4.29 6.10
C GLN A 90 -4.88 5.47 5.29
N SER A 91 -5.04 6.70 5.79
CA SER A 91 -4.49 7.89 5.12
C SER A 91 -2.97 7.88 5.01
N TYR A 92 -2.28 7.32 6.01
CA TYR A 92 -0.82 7.15 5.97
C TYR A 92 -0.39 6.20 4.84
N TYR A 93 -0.97 5.00 4.76
CA TYR A 93 -0.62 4.03 3.72
C TYR A 93 -1.07 4.48 2.33
N ASP A 94 -2.21 5.18 2.20
CA ASP A 94 -2.63 5.75 0.92
C ASP A 94 -1.63 6.78 0.40
N LYS A 95 -1.11 7.66 1.27
CA LYS A 95 -0.06 8.61 0.88
C LYS A 95 1.24 7.89 0.54
N MET A 96 1.63 6.89 1.33
CA MET A 96 2.85 6.11 1.10
C MET A 96 2.82 5.39 -0.26
N MET A 97 1.68 4.78 -0.62
CA MET A 97 1.50 4.12 -1.92
C MET A 97 1.47 5.13 -3.08
N ASN A 98 0.84 6.30 -2.90
CA ASN A 98 0.78 7.35 -3.92
C ASN A 98 2.11 8.12 -4.12
N GLU A 99 2.91 8.31 -3.05
CA GLU A 99 4.24 8.94 -3.10
C GLU A 99 5.29 8.00 -3.72
N GLU A 100 5.17 6.68 -3.53
CA GLU A 100 6.02 5.69 -4.20
C GLU A 100 5.67 5.54 -5.70
N ASP A 101 4.40 5.79 -6.05
CA ASP A 101 3.90 5.77 -7.44
C ASP A 101 4.38 6.95 -8.29
N THR A 102 4.81 8.08 -7.70
CA THR A 102 5.32 9.20 -8.52
C THR A 102 6.68 8.89 -9.18
N GLU A 103 7.45 7.93 -8.66
CA GLU A 103 8.69 7.44 -9.30
C GLU A 103 8.53 6.07 -9.96
N THR A 104 7.78 5.14 -9.35
CA THR A 104 7.63 3.77 -9.88
C THR A 104 6.62 3.69 -11.02
N SER A 105 5.52 4.46 -10.94
CA SER A 105 4.48 4.47 -11.98
C SER A 105 4.98 5.11 -13.27
N ASN A 106 5.85 6.13 -13.21
CA ASN A 106 6.49 6.68 -14.41
C ASN A 106 7.46 5.68 -15.07
N ALA A 107 8.26 4.95 -14.28
CA ALA A 107 9.19 3.95 -14.83
C ALA A 107 8.48 2.71 -15.41
N ASN A 108 7.40 2.25 -14.75
CA ASN A 108 6.59 1.13 -15.23
C ASN A 108 5.67 1.51 -16.39
N TYR A 109 5.08 2.72 -16.40
CA TYR A 109 4.29 3.21 -17.53
C TYR A 109 5.16 3.40 -18.78
N GLN A 110 6.39 3.92 -18.64
CA GLN A 110 7.33 4.04 -19.77
C GLN A 110 7.87 2.68 -20.24
N LYS A 111 8.07 1.71 -19.33
CA LYS A 111 8.40 0.33 -19.70
C LYS A 111 7.26 -0.36 -20.43
N GLN A 112 6.03 -0.29 -19.90
CA GLN A 112 4.85 -0.87 -20.55
C GLN A 112 4.58 -0.21 -21.90
N LYS A 113 4.70 1.12 -22.00
CA LYS A 113 4.57 1.86 -23.27
C LYS A 113 5.63 1.43 -24.31
N LYS A 114 6.91 1.27 -23.91
CA LYS A 114 7.96 0.75 -24.80
C LYS A 114 7.71 -0.69 -25.25
N THR A 115 7.22 -1.56 -24.36
CA THR A 115 6.90 -2.95 -24.71
C THR A 115 5.72 -3.04 -25.67
N ILE A 116 4.72 -2.17 -25.52
CA ILE A 116 3.55 -2.10 -26.41
C ILE A 116 3.93 -1.51 -27.79
N GLU A 117 4.91 -0.59 -27.85
CA GLU A 117 5.45 -0.04 -29.10
C GLU A 117 6.35 -1.04 -29.86
N ASP A 118 7.13 -1.89 -29.16
CA ASP A 118 7.99 -2.93 -29.75
C ASP A 118 7.21 -4.18 -30.22
N ASP A 119 6.12 -4.56 -29.54
CA ASP A 119 5.31 -5.76 -29.87
C ASP A 119 4.23 -5.49 -30.94
N GLY A 120 4.23 -4.31 -31.58
CA GLY A 120 3.56 -4.07 -32.86
C GLY A 120 2.04 -4.27 -32.88
N LEU A 121 1.32 -3.90 -31.83
CA LEU A 121 -0.14 -4.10 -31.79
C LEU A 121 -0.91 -2.90 -31.24
N ILE A 122 -1.11 -1.85 -32.05
CA ILE A 122 -2.32 -1.00 -31.97
C ILE A 122 -2.70 -0.52 -33.39
N GLU A 123 -3.51 -1.30 -34.10
CA GLU A 123 -4.57 -0.74 -34.94
C GLU A 123 -5.90 -1.14 -34.27
N GLN A 124 -6.85 -0.20 -34.17
CA GLN A 124 -8.19 -0.33 -33.59
C GLN A 124 -8.39 -0.15 -32.07
N VAL A 125 -8.05 1.02 -31.51
CA VAL A 125 -8.87 1.62 -30.42
C VAL A 125 -8.91 3.17 -30.57
N VAL A 126 -9.21 3.69 -31.77
CA VAL A 126 -9.41 5.16 -31.97
C VAL A 126 -10.72 5.46 -32.71
N GLN A 127 -11.70 4.54 -32.72
CA GLN A 127 -12.96 4.77 -33.46
C GLN A 127 -14.26 4.76 -32.66
N GLU A 128 -14.23 4.75 -31.33
CA GLU A 128 -15.47 4.87 -30.53
C GLU A 128 -15.40 6.02 -29.51
N THR A 129 -15.13 7.24 -30.02
CA THR A 129 -15.67 8.47 -29.41
C THR A 129 -15.71 9.56 -30.48
N LYS A 130 -16.59 9.36 -31.47
CA LYS A 130 -17.18 10.45 -32.27
C LYS A 130 -18.56 9.97 -32.70
N ASP A 131 -19.53 10.22 -31.83
CA ASP A 131 -20.97 10.35 -32.03
C ASP A 131 -21.44 10.74 -30.60
N GLU A 132 -21.94 11.93 -30.26
CA GLU A 132 -22.70 12.97 -30.98
C GLU A 132 -22.14 14.39 -30.75
#